data_AF-A0A222XFE5-F1
#
_entry.id   AF-A0A222XFE5-F1
#
_cell.length_a   1.000
_cell.length_b   1.000
_cell.length_c   1.000
_cell.angle_alpha   90.00
_cell.angle_beta   90.00
_cell.angle_gamma   90.00
#
_symmetry.space_group_name_H-M   'P 1'
#
loop_
_entity.id
_entity.type
_entity.pdbx_description
1 polymer ?
#
loop_
_entity_poly.entity_id
_entity_poly.type
_entity_poly.pdbx_seq_one_letter_code
_entity_poly.pdbx_strand_id
1 'polypeptide(L)'
;MPAGAYPGDEYVDWVGIDGYNWGFDPTWDPGVNHWTTFDQTIGDAYRTALRIAPSKPIAVSEYASAQEGGDKAEWFRAMFADLDAGRYPGIRLITYFDTVKEKPWAITSSASALQAWVAGASKPGFRGTGAQLAAIAGDPTPTPTPTPTPTPTPTPTPTPTPTPTPTPTPTPTPTPPPARGCTVRYTTNDWPGGFTASVRITNTSSASLSAWSLGFTFPGDQRVTNGWSGTYGQAGQAVTVTHAPWNGTIPAGASTEIGFNGSFTGANPRPAGFTLNGTPCEVG
;
A
#
# COMPACT_ATOMS: atom_id res chain seq x y z
N MET A 1 2.11 6.31 -27.37
CA MET A 1 3.36 6.19 -28.14
C MET A 1 4.55 6.39 -27.19
N PRO A 2 4.93 5.37 -26.38
CA PRO A 2 6.00 5.52 -25.39
C PRO A 2 7.36 5.89 -26.01
N ALA A 3 7.62 5.46 -27.26
CA ALA A 3 8.82 5.81 -28.01
C ALA A 3 9.00 7.33 -28.23
N GLY A 4 7.91 8.11 -28.26
CA GLY A 4 7.98 9.56 -28.44
C GLY A 4 8.34 10.33 -27.16
N ALA A 5 8.31 9.68 -26.00
CA ALA A 5 8.69 10.25 -24.71
C ALA A 5 10.10 9.82 -24.26
N TYR A 6 10.75 8.92 -24.99
CA TYR A 6 12.10 8.48 -24.69
C TYR A 6 13.11 9.56 -25.12
N PRO A 7 13.96 10.09 -24.20
CA PRO A 7 14.82 11.22 -24.52
C PRO A 7 16.07 10.82 -25.33
N GLY A 8 16.33 9.52 -25.50
CA GLY A 8 17.49 9.00 -26.23
C GLY A 8 18.53 8.36 -25.31
N ASP A 9 19.31 7.42 -25.86
CA ASP A 9 20.29 6.61 -25.12
C ASP A 9 21.39 7.44 -24.43
N GLU A 10 21.68 8.65 -24.92
CA GLU A 10 22.69 9.54 -24.33
C GLU A 10 22.25 10.15 -22.99
N TYR A 11 20.95 10.16 -22.71
CA TYR A 11 20.37 10.73 -21.48
C TYR A 11 19.84 9.68 -20.50
N VAL A 12 19.84 8.40 -20.88
CA VAL A 12 19.21 7.33 -20.09
C VAL A 12 20.23 6.28 -19.72
N ASP A 13 20.42 6.09 -18.42
CA ASP A 13 21.25 5.00 -17.90
C ASP A 13 20.44 3.71 -17.69
N TRP A 14 19.18 3.84 -17.28
CA TRP A 14 18.28 2.72 -16.94
C TRP A 14 16.86 3.01 -17.43
N VAL A 15 16.15 1.96 -17.86
CA VAL A 15 14.71 2.04 -18.12
C VAL A 15 13.95 1.48 -16.92
N GLY A 16 13.10 2.29 -16.32
CA GLY A 16 12.18 1.86 -15.27
C GLY A 16 10.87 1.31 -15.86
N ILE A 17 10.37 0.22 -15.29
CA ILE A 17 9.00 -0.27 -15.52
C ILE A 17 8.33 -0.51 -14.18
N ASP A 18 7.04 -0.22 -14.12
CA ASP A 18 6.20 -0.48 -12.95
C ASP A 18 5.07 -1.44 -13.32
N GLY A 19 4.59 -2.23 -12.34
CA GLY A 19 3.47 -3.13 -12.58
C GLY A 19 2.89 -3.71 -11.30
N TYR A 20 1.56 -3.74 -11.21
CA TYR A 20 0.85 -4.23 -10.03
C TYR A 20 -0.20 -5.26 -10.43
N ASN A 21 -0.18 -6.42 -9.79
CA ASN A 21 -1.30 -7.36 -9.83
C ASN A 21 -2.38 -6.86 -8.86
N TRP A 22 -3.44 -6.26 -9.39
CA TRP A 22 -4.47 -5.57 -8.59
C TRP A 22 -5.49 -6.50 -7.93
N GLY A 23 -5.64 -7.74 -8.42
CA GLY A 23 -6.64 -8.66 -7.88
C GLY A 23 -8.06 -8.11 -8.01
N PHE A 24 -8.90 -8.34 -7.00
CA PHE A 24 -10.25 -7.76 -6.95
C PHE A 24 -10.24 -6.28 -6.54
N ASP A 25 -11.31 -5.55 -6.86
CA ASP A 25 -11.63 -4.21 -6.33
C ASP A 25 -10.51 -3.16 -6.41
N PRO A 26 -9.94 -2.87 -7.59
CA PRO A 26 -9.32 -1.57 -7.77
C PRO A 26 -10.38 -0.47 -7.64
N THR A 27 -9.99 0.69 -7.10
CA THR A 27 -10.90 1.83 -6.88
C THR A 27 -11.58 2.35 -8.15
N TRP A 28 -11.04 2.02 -9.32
CA TRP A 28 -11.51 2.45 -10.64
C TRP A 28 -12.41 1.43 -11.35
N ASP A 29 -12.49 0.18 -10.90
CA ASP A 29 -13.40 -0.85 -11.46
C ASP A 29 -13.77 -1.90 -10.39
N PRO A 30 -14.57 -1.52 -9.38
CA PRO A 30 -14.95 -2.42 -8.30
C PRO A 30 -15.83 -3.57 -8.80
N GLY A 31 -15.56 -4.79 -8.33
CA GLY A 31 -16.30 -6.01 -8.67
C GLY A 31 -15.70 -6.86 -9.80
N VAL A 32 -14.66 -6.40 -10.48
CA VAL A 32 -13.94 -7.18 -11.50
C VAL A 32 -12.65 -7.77 -10.90
N ASN A 33 -12.33 -9.02 -11.28
CA ASN A 33 -11.04 -9.62 -10.93
C ASN A 33 -9.99 -9.24 -11.97
N HIS A 34 -9.03 -8.41 -11.58
CA HIS A 34 -7.85 -8.05 -12.38
C HIS A 34 -6.61 -8.85 -11.98
N TRP A 35 -6.79 -10.08 -11.47
CA TRP A 35 -5.67 -10.95 -11.15
C TRP A 35 -4.81 -11.22 -12.38
N THR A 36 -3.52 -10.93 -12.26
CA THR A 36 -2.50 -11.17 -13.30
C THR A 36 -1.37 -12.01 -12.76
N THR A 37 -0.77 -12.85 -13.60
CA THR A 37 0.55 -13.44 -13.30
C THR A 37 1.64 -12.37 -13.33
N PHE A 38 2.85 -12.67 -12.87
CA PHE A 38 3.98 -11.73 -12.97
C PHE A 38 4.26 -11.30 -14.41
N ASP A 39 4.23 -12.24 -15.36
CA ASP A 39 4.43 -11.95 -16.79
C ASP A 39 3.33 -11.09 -17.39
N GLN A 40 2.08 -11.30 -16.99
CA GLN A 40 0.99 -10.39 -17.39
C GLN A 40 1.12 -9.01 -16.75
N THR A 41 1.76 -8.92 -15.58
CA THR A 41 1.92 -7.66 -14.83
C THR A 41 3.01 -6.76 -15.43
N ILE A 42 4.16 -7.32 -15.82
CA ILE A 42 5.32 -6.54 -16.29
C ILE A 42 5.78 -6.85 -17.71
N GLY A 43 5.33 -7.96 -18.31
CA GLY A 43 5.91 -8.51 -19.54
C GLY A 43 5.73 -7.63 -20.77
N ASP A 44 4.57 -6.98 -20.91
CA ASP A 44 4.34 -6.01 -21.99
C ASP A 44 5.22 -4.76 -21.84
N ALA A 45 5.36 -4.25 -20.60
CA ALA A 45 6.25 -3.13 -20.30
C ALA A 45 7.72 -3.48 -20.54
N TYR A 46 8.16 -4.67 -20.09
CA TYR A 46 9.50 -5.20 -20.33
C TYR A 46 9.81 -5.32 -21.82
N ARG A 47 8.93 -5.95 -22.61
CA ARG A 47 9.10 -6.07 -24.07
C ARG A 47 9.10 -4.69 -24.74
N THR A 48 8.37 -3.73 -24.21
CA THR A 48 8.37 -2.35 -24.70
C THR A 48 9.69 -1.64 -24.38
N ALA A 49 10.20 -1.78 -23.17
CA ALA A 49 11.50 -1.25 -22.76
C ALA A 49 12.64 -1.78 -23.66
N LEU A 50 12.65 -3.09 -23.94
CA LEU A 50 13.63 -3.68 -24.86
C LEU A 50 13.54 -3.14 -26.29
N ARG A 51 12.36 -2.73 -26.77
CA ARG A 51 12.23 -2.12 -28.10
C ARG A 51 12.68 -0.66 -28.13
N ILE A 52 12.49 0.06 -27.03
CA ILE A 52 12.80 1.49 -26.94
C ILE A 52 14.29 1.71 -26.68
N ALA A 53 14.88 0.93 -25.78
CA ALA A 53 16.26 1.07 -25.35
C ALA A 53 16.92 -0.32 -25.21
N PRO A 54 17.18 -1.03 -26.33
CA PRO A 54 17.63 -2.42 -26.33
C PRO A 54 18.99 -2.64 -25.62
N SER A 55 19.78 -1.58 -25.48
CA SER A 55 21.12 -1.59 -24.87
C SER A 55 21.09 -1.34 -23.36
N LYS A 56 19.98 -0.84 -22.82
CA LYS A 56 19.91 -0.31 -21.44
C LYS A 56 19.43 -1.38 -20.46
N PRO A 57 20.00 -1.43 -19.24
CA PRO A 57 19.47 -2.26 -18.17
C PRO A 57 18.05 -1.80 -17.78
N ILE A 58 17.23 -2.76 -17.38
CA ILE A 58 15.85 -2.51 -16.94
C ILE A 58 15.79 -2.65 -15.41
N ALA A 59 15.18 -1.66 -14.77
CA ALA A 59 14.73 -1.74 -13.39
C ALA A 59 13.22 -1.98 -13.39
N VAL A 60 12.77 -2.99 -12.63
CA VAL A 60 11.38 -3.01 -12.17
C VAL A 60 11.33 -2.09 -10.96
N SER A 61 11.01 -0.83 -11.20
CA SER A 61 11.17 0.26 -10.22
C SER A 61 10.13 0.16 -9.12
N GLU A 62 8.90 -0.22 -9.45
CA GLU A 62 7.89 -0.59 -8.46
C GLU A 62 7.04 -1.76 -8.95
N TYR A 63 6.87 -2.77 -8.09
CA TYR A 63 5.88 -3.81 -8.34
C TYR A 63 5.31 -4.42 -7.06
N ALA A 64 4.08 -4.91 -7.14
CA ALA A 64 3.45 -5.67 -6.07
C ALA A 64 2.30 -6.56 -6.54
N SER A 65 1.85 -7.45 -5.65
CA SER A 65 0.65 -8.26 -5.86
C SER A 65 -0.34 -8.09 -4.71
N ALA A 66 -1.62 -8.01 -5.05
CA ALA A 66 -2.71 -8.07 -4.09
C ALA A 66 -2.81 -9.47 -3.46
N GLN A 67 -3.52 -9.56 -2.33
CA GLN A 67 -3.91 -10.83 -1.72
C GLN A 67 -5.21 -11.39 -2.27
N GLU A 68 -6.10 -10.51 -2.71
CA GLU A 68 -7.42 -10.85 -3.20
C GLU A 68 -7.34 -11.18 -4.70
N GLY A 69 -8.22 -12.04 -5.21
CA GLY A 69 -8.28 -12.36 -6.66
C GLY A 69 -7.53 -13.62 -7.07
N GLY A 70 -6.64 -14.13 -6.21
CA GLY A 70 -5.84 -15.34 -6.43
C GLY A 70 -4.95 -15.67 -5.24
N ASP A 71 -3.85 -16.41 -5.47
CA ASP A 71 -2.88 -16.79 -4.43
C ASP A 71 -1.56 -16.02 -4.59
N LYS A 72 -1.34 -15.03 -3.71
CA LYS A 72 -0.12 -14.21 -3.73
C LYS A 72 1.15 -15.01 -3.46
N ALA A 73 1.06 -16.07 -2.65
CA ALA A 73 2.20 -16.92 -2.36
C ALA A 73 2.59 -17.73 -3.59
N GLU A 74 1.61 -18.25 -4.33
CA GLU A 74 1.85 -18.86 -5.65
C GLU A 74 2.44 -17.84 -6.62
N TRP A 75 1.88 -16.63 -6.67
CA TRP A 75 2.36 -15.56 -7.53
C TRP A 75 3.84 -15.24 -7.28
N PHE A 76 4.27 -15.15 -6.01
CA PHE A 76 5.68 -14.99 -5.67
C PHE A 76 6.53 -16.17 -6.12
N ARG A 77 6.08 -17.42 -5.92
CA ARG A 77 6.82 -18.61 -6.37
C ARG A 77 6.99 -18.59 -7.89
N ALA A 78 5.94 -18.25 -8.63
CA ALA A 78 5.96 -18.15 -10.09
C ALA A 78 6.89 -17.03 -10.56
N MET A 79 6.82 -15.84 -9.96
CA MET A 79 7.73 -14.72 -10.24
C MET A 79 9.20 -15.13 -10.05
N PHE A 80 9.55 -15.69 -8.89
CA PHE A 80 10.92 -16.12 -8.63
C PHE A 80 11.36 -17.30 -9.51
N ALA A 81 10.42 -18.11 -10.02
CA ALA A 81 10.73 -19.14 -11.00
C ALA A 81 11.03 -18.54 -12.38
N ASP A 82 10.21 -17.59 -12.84
CA ASP A 82 10.43 -16.88 -14.11
C ASP A 82 11.77 -16.13 -14.13
N LEU A 83 12.09 -15.42 -13.05
CA LEU A 83 13.34 -14.67 -12.92
C LEU A 83 14.57 -15.61 -12.89
N ASP A 84 14.49 -16.70 -12.14
CA ASP A 84 15.56 -17.72 -12.00
C ASP A 84 15.77 -18.51 -13.31
N ALA A 85 14.68 -18.72 -14.07
CA ALA A 85 14.74 -19.30 -15.42
C ALA A 85 15.31 -18.33 -16.47
N GLY A 86 15.66 -17.09 -16.10
CA GLY A 86 16.23 -16.10 -17.00
C GLY A 86 15.23 -15.58 -18.03
N ARG A 87 13.93 -15.63 -17.75
CA ARG A 87 12.87 -15.15 -18.65
C ARG A 87 12.96 -13.65 -18.93
N TYR A 88 13.58 -12.90 -18.02
CA TYR A 88 13.78 -11.44 -18.12
C TYR A 88 15.26 -11.06 -18.07
N PRO A 89 16.06 -11.40 -19.10
CA PRO A 89 17.52 -11.23 -19.08
C PRO A 89 18.00 -9.77 -19.06
N GLY A 90 17.13 -8.79 -19.30
CA GLY A 90 17.44 -7.35 -19.21
C GLY A 90 17.23 -6.74 -17.83
N ILE A 91 16.53 -7.43 -16.92
CA ILE A 91 16.30 -6.94 -15.56
C ILE A 91 17.60 -7.02 -14.76
N ARG A 92 17.96 -5.92 -14.11
CA ARG A 92 19.14 -5.82 -13.23
C ARG A 92 18.80 -5.31 -11.83
N LEU A 93 17.60 -4.77 -11.64
CA LEU A 93 17.07 -4.33 -10.36
C LEU A 93 15.58 -4.66 -10.31
N ILE A 94 15.13 -5.17 -9.17
CA ILE A 94 13.71 -5.27 -8.84
C ILE A 94 13.49 -4.63 -7.47
N THR A 95 12.47 -3.79 -7.36
CA THR A 95 12.13 -3.10 -6.11
C THR A 95 10.67 -3.36 -5.79
N TYR A 96 10.44 -4.13 -4.73
CA TYR A 96 9.10 -4.48 -4.30
C TYR A 96 8.46 -3.32 -3.52
N PHE A 97 7.21 -3.01 -3.83
CA PHE A 97 6.44 -1.99 -3.15
C PHE A 97 5.82 -2.54 -1.85
N ASP A 98 6.66 -2.70 -0.82
CA ASP A 98 6.30 -3.32 0.48
C ASP A 98 5.55 -2.36 1.41
N THR A 99 4.25 -2.19 1.19
CA THR A 99 3.44 -1.30 2.02
C THR A 99 1.97 -1.71 2.08
N VAL A 100 1.19 -1.08 2.96
CA VAL A 100 -0.26 -1.13 2.91
C VAL A 100 -0.73 0.22 2.38
N LYS A 101 -1.35 0.22 1.19
CA LYS A 101 -1.81 1.45 0.52
C LYS A 101 -3.16 1.19 -0.15
N GLU A 102 -3.28 1.31 -1.47
CA GLU A 102 -4.51 1.00 -2.20
C GLU A 102 -4.91 -0.46 -2.00
N LYS A 103 -3.93 -1.34 -1.77
CA LYS A 103 -4.10 -2.73 -1.36
C LYS A 103 -3.08 -3.09 -0.28
N PRO A 104 -3.26 -4.24 0.41
CA PRO A 104 -2.21 -4.82 1.26
C PRO A 104 -1.07 -5.39 0.41
N TRP A 105 -0.27 -4.52 -0.19
CA TRP A 105 0.87 -4.88 -1.05
C TRP A 105 1.97 -5.60 -0.28
N ALA A 106 2.08 -5.35 1.03
CA ALA A 106 3.14 -5.86 1.88
C ALA A 106 3.41 -7.36 1.70
N ILE A 107 4.67 -7.76 1.71
CA ILE A 107 5.12 -9.16 1.68
C ILE A 107 4.55 -9.92 2.89
N THR A 108 4.40 -9.22 4.01
CA THR A 108 3.86 -9.73 5.27
C THR A 108 2.34 -9.80 5.31
N SER A 109 1.64 -9.52 4.20
CA SER A 109 0.17 -9.56 4.13
C SER A 109 -0.44 -10.92 4.43
N SER A 110 0.33 -12.02 4.40
CA SER A 110 -0.02 -13.32 4.98
C SER A 110 1.25 -14.11 5.30
N ALA A 111 1.13 -15.12 6.16
CA ALA A 111 2.22 -16.04 6.46
C ALA A 111 2.71 -16.79 5.21
N SER A 112 1.80 -17.21 4.33
CA SER A 112 2.14 -17.89 3.08
C SER A 112 2.88 -16.98 2.10
N ALA A 113 2.47 -15.71 1.99
CA ALA A 113 3.14 -14.72 1.14
C ALA A 113 4.57 -14.44 1.64
N LEU A 114 4.73 -14.23 2.94
CA LEU A 114 6.05 -14.04 3.56
C LEU A 114 6.96 -15.26 3.35
N GLN A 115 6.44 -16.47 3.57
CA GLN A 115 7.22 -17.69 3.40
C GLN A 115 7.67 -17.87 1.94
N ALA A 116 6.78 -17.64 0.97
CA ALA A 116 7.10 -17.72 -0.45
C ALA A 116 8.15 -16.68 -0.86
N TRP A 117 8.00 -15.45 -0.39
CA TRP A 117 8.98 -14.39 -0.63
C TRP A 117 10.35 -14.73 -0.06
N VAL A 118 10.42 -15.10 1.22
CA VAL A 118 11.69 -15.45 1.89
C VAL A 118 12.36 -16.60 1.15
N ALA A 119 11.62 -17.63 0.74
CA ALA A 119 12.18 -18.74 -0.02
C ALA A 119 12.79 -18.29 -1.36
N GLY A 120 12.08 -17.47 -2.13
CA GLY A 120 12.54 -16.99 -3.43
C GLY A 120 13.68 -15.97 -3.35
N ALA A 121 13.54 -14.95 -2.50
CA ALA A 121 14.57 -13.94 -2.25
C ALA A 121 15.83 -14.53 -1.63
N SER A 122 15.75 -15.74 -1.06
CA SER A 122 16.90 -16.45 -0.52
C SER A 122 17.73 -17.23 -1.54
N LYS A 123 17.26 -17.35 -2.78
CA LYS A 123 18.03 -18.01 -3.85
C LYS A 123 19.31 -17.21 -4.18
N PRO A 124 20.41 -17.88 -4.57
CA PRO A 124 21.70 -17.23 -4.83
C PRO A 124 21.67 -16.10 -5.88
N GLY A 125 20.76 -16.16 -6.86
CA GLY A 125 20.62 -15.13 -7.89
C GLY A 125 19.95 -13.84 -7.44
N PHE A 126 19.29 -13.84 -6.27
CA PHE A 126 18.59 -12.66 -5.72
C PHE A 126 19.22 -12.16 -4.43
N ARG A 127 19.86 -13.05 -3.67
CA ARG A 127 20.66 -12.63 -2.51
C ARG A 127 21.93 -11.93 -3.00
N GLY A 128 22.03 -10.64 -2.68
CA GLY A 128 23.33 -9.99 -2.62
C GLY A 128 24.24 -10.72 -1.63
N THR A 129 25.52 -10.84 -1.93
CA THR A 129 26.51 -11.45 -1.03
C THR A 129 26.80 -10.57 0.20
N GLY A 130 26.23 -9.37 0.26
CA GLY A 130 26.58 -8.34 1.24
C GLY A 130 27.98 -7.77 1.05
N ALA A 131 28.80 -8.32 0.15
CA ALA A 131 30.20 -7.94 -0.02
C ALA A 131 30.38 -6.46 -0.42
N GLN A 132 29.47 -5.92 -1.24
CA GLN A 132 29.49 -4.51 -1.64
C GLN A 132 29.12 -3.58 -0.48
N LEU A 133 28.13 -3.95 0.34
CA LEU A 133 27.79 -3.21 1.56
C LEU A 133 28.92 -3.28 2.60
N ALA A 134 29.52 -4.46 2.75
CA ALA A 134 30.67 -4.68 3.64
C ALA A 134 31.89 -3.87 3.18
N ALA A 135 32.09 -3.68 1.88
CA ALA A 135 33.13 -2.82 1.34
C ALA A 135 32.90 -1.33 1.67
N ILE A 136 31.65 -0.85 1.63
CA ILE A 136 31.31 0.52 2.05
C ILE A 136 31.56 0.71 3.55
N ALA A 137 31.24 -0.29 4.38
CA ALA A 137 31.51 -0.24 5.82
C ALA A 137 33.00 -0.38 6.17
N GLY A 138 33.79 -0.98 5.29
CA GLY A 138 35.23 -1.20 5.45
C GLY A 138 36.11 -0.10 4.85
N ASP A 139 35.56 0.80 4.05
CA ASP A 139 36.30 1.93 3.48
C ASP A 139 36.40 3.04 4.53
N PRO A 140 37.60 3.36 5.08
CA PRO A 140 37.74 4.49 5.98
C PRO A 140 37.35 5.74 5.19
N THR A 141 36.29 6.41 5.66
CA THR A 141 35.83 7.70 5.13
C THR A 141 37.07 8.55 4.78
N PRO A 142 37.26 8.96 3.51
CA PRO A 142 38.46 9.68 3.13
C PRO A 142 38.55 10.91 4.02
N THR A 143 39.63 10.98 4.80
CA THR A 143 39.93 12.17 5.59
C THR A 143 40.01 13.32 4.60
N PRO A 144 39.21 14.40 4.75
CA PRO A 144 39.25 15.50 3.80
C PRO A 144 40.69 16.01 3.72
N THR A 145 41.26 15.97 2.51
CA THR A 145 42.58 16.54 2.27
C THR A 145 42.49 18.04 2.58
N PRO A 146 43.37 18.62 3.41
CA PRO A 146 43.31 20.04 3.72
C PRO A 146 43.44 20.84 2.42
N THR A 147 42.38 21.57 2.09
CA THR A 147 42.36 22.50 0.96
C THR A 147 43.46 23.54 1.15
N PRO A 148 44.36 23.77 0.17
CA PRO A 148 45.38 24.80 0.29
C PRO A 148 44.72 26.18 0.45
N THR A 149 45.16 26.92 1.46
CA THR A 149 44.72 28.30 1.72
C THR A 149 45.01 29.17 0.49
N PRO A 150 43.99 29.77 -0.16
CA PRO A 150 44.22 30.63 -1.30
C PRO A 150 44.95 31.91 -0.89
N THR A 151 45.96 32.28 -1.66
CA THR A 151 46.66 33.58 -1.57
C THR A 151 45.67 34.72 -1.89
N PRO A 152 45.65 35.82 -1.11
CA PRO A 152 44.68 36.90 -1.32
C PRO A 152 44.87 37.54 -2.70
N THR A 153 43.83 37.47 -3.53
CA THR A 153 43.72 38.20 -4.80
C THR A 153 43.08 39.57 -4.51
N PRO A 154 43.55 40.69 -5.11
CA PRO A 154 42.98 42.01 -4.85
C PRO A 154 41.50 42.08 -5.22
N THR A 155 40.71 42.59 -4.29
CA THR A 155 39.26 42.76 -4.35
C THR A 155 38.83 43.66 -5.51
N PRO A 156 38.05 43.18 -6.49
CA PRO A 156 37.38 44.07 -7.43
C PRO A 156 36.20 44.80 -6.77
N THR A 157 36.05 46.07 -7.13
CA THR A 157 34.97 46.99 -6.71
C THR A 157 33.58 46.39 -6.97
N PRO A 158 32.63 46.48 -6.01
CA PRO A 158 31.33 45.83 -6.14
C PRO A 158 30.45 46.46 -7.23
N THR A 159 29.86 45.61 -8.06
CA THR A 159 28.74 45.93 -8.95
C THR A 159 27.43 45.67 -8.19
N PRO A 160 26.38 46.51 -8.30
CA PRO A 160 25.14 46.33 -7.53
C PRO A 160 24.42 45.01 -7.85
N THR A 161 24.17 44.23 -6.80
CA THR A 161 23.45 42.94 -6.84
C THR A 161 21.95 43.16 -7.02
N PRO A 162 21.27 42.48 -7.96
CA PRO A 162 19.80 42.53 -8.05
C PRO A 162 19.15 41.83 -6.84
N THR A 163 18.05 42.42 -6.37
CA THR A 163 17.25 41.94 -5.22
C THR A 163 16.72 40.52 -5.45
N PRO A 164 16.88 39.58 -4.50
CA PRO A 164 16.38 38.22 -4.66
C PRO A 164 14.85 38.16 -4.55
N THR A 165 14.23 37.44 -5.49
CA THR A 165 12.82 37.02 -5.44
C THR A 165 12.65 35.97 -4.31
N PRO A 166 11.60 36.05 -3.47
CA PRO A 166 11.43 35.12 -2.36
C PRO A 166 11.20 33.68 -2.83
N THR A 167 11.98 32.75 -2.25
CA THR A 167 11.83 31.30 -2.42
C THR A 167 10.56 30.83 -1.70
N PRO A 168 9.68 30.02 -2.34
CA PRO A 168 8.50 29.48 -1.67
C PRO A 168 8.90 28.55 -0.52
N THR A 169 8.25 28.73 0.63
CA THR A 169 8.40 27.86 1.81
C THR A 169 7.93 26.44 1.47
N PRO A 170 8.69 25.37 1.83
CA PRO A 170 8.25 24.00 1.57
C PRO A 170 6.96 23.72 2.32
N THR A 171 5.93 23.27 1.59
CA THR A 171 4.70 22.72 2.15
C THR A 171 5.05 21.49 2.99
N PRO A 172 4.58 21.37 4.25
CA PRO A 172 4.86 20.19 5.06
C PRO A 172 4.34 18.93 4.38
N THR A 173 5.20 17.91 4.27
CA THR A 173 4.82 16.55 3.88
C THR A 173 3.76 16.04 4.87
N PRO A 174 2.59 15.55 4.41
CA PRO A 174 1.56 15.05 5.30
C PRO A 174 2.13 13.89 6.13
N THR A 175 2.03 14.02 7.45
CA THR A 175 2.34 12.93 8.38
C THR A 175 1.41 11.74 8.08
N PRO A 176 1.93 10.51 7.90
CA PRO A 176 1.09 9.33 7.74
C PRO A 176 0.07 9.26 8.88
N PRO A 177 -1.22 8.97 8.60
CA PRO A 177 -2.20 8.78 9.65
C PRO A 177 -1.71 7.73 10.66
N PRO A 178 -1.94 7.90 11.96
CA PRO A 178 -1.58 6.90 12.95
C PRO A 178 -2.20 5.54 12.60
N ALA A 179 -1.40 4.48 12.71
CA ALA A 179 -1.83 3.11 12.42
C ALA A 179 -3.12 2.78 13.17
N ARG A 180 -4.17 2.41 12.43
CA ARG A 180 -5.49 2.11 12.99
C ARG A 180 -5.55 0.65 13.40
N GLY A 181 -6.01 0.38 14.63
CA GLY A 181 -6.04 -0.97 15.20
C GLY A 181 -7.16 -1.87 14.66
N CYS A 182 -7.95 -1.40 13.69
CA CYS A 182 -9.07 -2.13 13.12
C CYS A 182 -9.41 -1.67 11.69
N THR A 183 -10.02 -2.57 10.93
CA THR A 183 -10.72 -2.27 9.67
C THR A 183 -12.18 -2.69 9.81
N VAL A 184 -13.09 -1.89 9.26
CA VAL A 184 -14.53 -2.16 9.26
C VAL A 184 -15.06 -2.11 7.83
N ARG A 185 -15.63 -3.22 7.37
CA ARG A 185 -16.35 -3.29 6.10
C ARG A 185 -17.84 -3.24 6.37
N TYR A 186 -18.53 -2.27 5.75
CA TYR A 186 -19.95 -2.02 5.92
C TYR A 186 -20.66 -2.17 4.57
N THR A 187 -21.47 -3.21 4.42
CA THR A 187 -22.30 -3.41 3.22
C THR A 187 -23.76 -3.41 3.58
N THR A 188 -24.61 -3.08 2.62
CA THR A 188 -26.05 -3.18 2.82
C THR A 188 -26.77 -3.76 1.62
N ASN A 189 -27.95 -4.31 1.89
CA ASN A 189 -28.98 -4.59 0.91
C ASN A 189 -30.15 -3.63 1.21
N ASP A 190 -30.45 -2.74 0.27
CA ASP A 190 -31.40 -1.63 0.47
C ASP A 190 -32.73 -1.91 -0.24
N TRP A 191 -33.83 -1.47 0.37
CA TRP A 191 -35.17 -1.42 -0.22
C TRP A 191 -35.86 -0.10 0.14
N PRO A 192 -37.00 0.25 -0.49
CA PRO A 192 -37.70 1.48 -0.15
C PRO A 192 -38.03 1.56 1.35
N GLY A 193 -37.42 2.53 2.04
CA GLY A 193 -37.62 2.80 3.47
C GLY A 193 -36.83 1.93 4.44
N GLY A 194 -35.98 1.00 3.97
CA GLY A 194 -35.20 0.15 4.87
C GLY A 194 -34.00 -0.54 4.23
N PHE A 195 -33.19 -1.15 5.08
CA PHE A 195 -31.98 -1.87 4.65
C PHE A 195 -31.59 -2.94 5.65
N THR A 196 -30.85 -3.92 5.19
CA THR A 196 -30.06 -4.83 6.03
C THR A 196 -28.60 -4.48 5.86
N ALA A 197 -27.88 -4.25 6.96
CA ALA A 197 -26.45 -4.04 6.98
C ALA A 197 -25.71 -5.28 7.47
N SER A 198 -24.61 -5.62 6.81
CA SER A 198 -23.57 -6.49 7.36
C SER A 198 -22.33 -5.68 7.69
N VAL A 199 -21.76 -5.90 8.86
CA VAL A 199 -20.59 -5.19 9.36
C VAL A 199 -19.54 -6.21 9.78
N ARG A 200 -18.46 -6.27 9.00
CA ARG A 200 -17.30 -7.12 9.31
C ARG A 200 -16.25 -6.27 9.99
N ILE A 201 -15.89 -6.65 11.21
CA ILE A 201 -14.88 -5.99 12.03
C ILE A 201 -13.63 -6.86 12.01
N THR A 202 -12.52 -6.33 11.52
CA THR A 202 -11.22 -7.00 11.50
C THR A 202 -10.29 -6.32 12.51
N ASN A 203 -9.72 -7.10 13.43
CA ASN A 203 -8.69 -6.61 14.34
C ASN A 203 -7.34 -6.62 13.62
N THR A 204 -6.86 -5.45 13.22
CA THR A 204 -5.56 -5.29 12.54
C THR A 204 -4.44 -4.97 13.51
N SER A 205 -4.74 -4.86 14.81
CA SER A 205 -3.71 -4.71 15.85
C SER A 205 -2.93 -6.00 16.08
N SER A 206 -1.79 -5.89 16.76
CA SER A 206 -0.95 -7.04 17.14
C SER A 206 -1.45 -7.77 18.40
N ALA A 207 -2.50 -7.28 19.06
CA ALA A 207 -3.02 -7.86 20.30
C ALA A 207 -4.43 -8.44 20.09
N SER A 208 -4.74 -9.55 20.76
CA SER A 208 -6.12 -10.05 20.79
C SER A 208 -7.00 -9.10 21.59
N LEU A 209 -8.18 -8.80 21.06
CA LEU A 209 -9.26 -8.19 21.84
C LEU A 209 -9.98 -9.29 22.62
N SER A 210 -10.31 -9.04 23.88
CA SER A 210 -11.13 -9.91 24.74
C SER A 210 -12.59 -9.44 24.84
N ALA A 211 -12.82 -8.16 24.53
CA ALA A 211 -14.12 -7.52 24.41
C ALA A 211 -14.01 -6.38 23.38
N TRP A 212 -15.11 -6.10 22.68
CA TRP A 212 -15.16 -4.98 21.76
C TRP A 212 -16.49 -4.21 21.80
N SER A 213 -16.39 -2.93 21.51
CA SER A 213 -17.50 -2.01 21.27
C SER A 213 -17.22 -1.23 19.99
N LEU A 214 -18.09 -1.38 19.00
CA LEU A 214 -18.06 -0.64 17.74
C LEU A 214 -18.88 0.63 17.88
N GLY A 215 -18.35 1.76 17.45
CA GLY A 215 -19.06 3.03 17.35
C GLY A 215 -19.05 3.56 15.93
N PHE A 216 -20.17 4.11 15.46
CA PHE A 216 -20.25 4.86 14.20
C PHE A 216 -21.40 5.88 14.24
N THR A 217 -21.46 6.77 13.25
CA THR A 217 -22.53 7.76 13.12
C THR A 217 -23.17 7.64 11.75
N PHE A 218 -24.50 7.53 11.72
CA PHE A 218 -25.26 7.60 10.49
C PHE A 218 -25.23 9.02 9.91
N PRO A 219 -24.93 9.22 8.62
CA PRO A 219 -24.87 10.56 8.05
C PRO A 219 -26.25 11.21 7.86
N GLY A 220 -27.31 10.40 7.81
CA GLY A 220 -28.68 10.84 7.58
C GLY A 220 -29.61 10.55 8.75
N ASP A 221 -30.85 10.20 8.44
CA ASP A 221 -31.91 9.93 9.41
C ASP A 221 -32.02 8.44 9.75
N GLN A 222 -31.03 7.63 9.36
CA GLN A 222 -31.12 6.19 9.51
C GLN A 222 -31.33 5.75 10.97
N ARG A 223 -32.12 4.71 11.18
CA ARG A 223 -32.40 4.11 12.48
C ARG A 223 -32.19 2.61 12.44
N VAL A 224 -31.47 2.07 13.43
CA VAL A 224 -31.41 0.62 13.67
C VAL A 224 -32.78 0.18 14.17
N THR A 225 -33.36 -0.86 13.57
CA THR A 225 -34.68 -1.41 13.95
C THR A 225 -34.55 -2.74 14.69
N ASN A 226 -33.63 -3.61 14.27
CA ASN A 226 -33.26 -4.83 14.98
C ASN A 226 -31.84 -5.25 14.60
N GLY A 227 -31.09 -5.86 15.53
CA GLY A 227 -29.71 -6.30 15.30
C GLY A 227 -29.44 -7.71 15.80
N TRP A 228 -28.38 -8.33 15.29
CA TRP A 228 -27.87 -9.63 15.73
C TRP A 228 -26.36 -9.62 15.87
N SER A 229 -25.85 -10.65 16.57
CA SER A 229 -24.42 -10.82 16.91
C SER A 229 -23.81 -9.63 17.67
N GLY A 230 -24.64 -8.81 18.30
CA GLY A 230 -24.23 -7.69 19.15
C GLY A 230 -25.44 -7.04 19.80
N THR A 231 -25.19 -6.24 20.83
CA THR A 231 -26.21 -5.41 21.48
C THR A 231 -26.10 -4.00 20.93
N TYR A 232 -27.18 -3.50 20.32
CA TYR A 232 -27.22 -2.22 19.63
C TYR A 232 -27.84 -1.14 20.51
N GLY A 233 -27.19 0.01 20.58
CA GLY A 233 -27.73 1.25 21.14
C GLY A 233 -27.61 2.37 20.11
N GLN A 234 -28.62 3.22 20.02
CA GLN A 234 -28.60 4.39 19.13
C GLN A 234 -29.13 5.62 19.87
N ALA A 235 -28.36 6.72 19.82
CA ALA A 235 -28.75 8.03 20.32
C ALA A 235 -28.62 9.06 19.18
N GLY A 236 -29.77 9.51 18.67
CA GLY A 236 -29.79 10.32 17.45
C GLY A 236 -29.15 9.56 16.28
N GLN A 237 -28.08 10.10 15.72
CA GLN A 237 -27.31 9.47 14.64
C GLN A 237 -26.20 8.54 15.12
N ALA A 238 -25.80 8.64 16.39
CA ALA A 238 -24.69 7.84 16.94
C ALA A 238 -25.18 6.43 17.28
N VAL A 239 -24.48 5.42 16.77
CA VAL A 239 -24.73 4.01 17.03
C VAL A 239 -23.54 3.40 17.75
N THR A 240 -23.83 2.63 18.79
CA THR A 240 -22.87 1.81 19.53
C THR A 240 -23.33 0.36 19.47
N VAL A 241 -22.41 -0.55 19.18
CA VAL A 241 -22.65 -1.99 19.21
C VAL A 241 -21.65 -2.65 20.12
N THR A 242 -22.11 -3.29 21.19
CA THR A 242 -21.25 -4.13 22.03
C THR A 242 -21.35 -5.58 21.61
N HIS A 243 -20.25 -6.32 21.77
CA HIS A 243 -20.19 -7.72 21.39
C HIS A 243 -21.27 -8.60 22.07
N ALA A 244 -21.65 -9.68 21.41
CA ALA A 244 -22.40 -10.76 22.02
C ALA A 244 -21.47 -11.65 22.88
N PRO A 245 -22.00 -12.48 23.79
CA PRO A 245 -21.17 -13.32 24.66
C PRO A 245 -20.18 -14.25 23.92
N TRP A 246 -20.54 -14.71 22.72
CA TRP A 246 -19.75 -15.68 21.95
C TRP A 246 -18.76 -15.07 20.95
N ASN A 247 -18.80 -13.75 20.72
CA ASN A 247 -17.94 -13.10 19.73
C ASN A 247 -17.13 -11.93 20.28
N GLY A 248 -17.02 -11.79 21.60
CA GLY A 248 -16.22 -10.72 22.25
C GLY A 248 -14.72 -10.80 22.00
N THR A 249 -14.21 -12.01 21.78
CA THR A 249 -12.78 -12.21 21.48
C THR A 249 -12.54 -12.08 19.97
N ILE A 250 -11.65 -11.17 19.57
CA ILE A 250 -11.14 -11.08 18.20
C ILE A 250 -9.61 -11.16 18.25
N PRO A 251 -9.01 -12.32 17.94
CA PRO A 251 -7.56 -12.44 17.82
C PRO A 251 -6.95 -11.43 16.84
N ALA A 252 -5.66 -11.15 16.99
CA ALA A 252 -4.92 -10.34 16.04
C ALA A 252 -5.04 -10.94 14.62
N GLY A 253 -5.40 -10.12 13.64
CA GLY A 253 -5.65 -10.52 12.25
C GLY A 253 -6.99 -11.24 12.01
N ALA A 254 -7.76 -11.57 13.05
CA ALA A 254 -9.05 -12.23 12.90
C ALA A 254 -10.19 -11.22 12.68
N SER A 255 -11.37 -11.75 12.32
CA SER A 255 -12.56 -10.94 12.11
C SER A 255 -13.77 -11.50 12.85
N THR A 256 -14.70 -10.63 13.19
CA THR A 256 -16.06 -10.99 13.56
C THR A 256 -17.05 -10.25 12.65
N GLU A 257 -18.26 -10.78 12.53
CA GLU A 257 -19.30 -10.19 11.70
C GLU A 257 -20.59 -10.03 12.50
N ILE A 258 -21.21 -8.87 12.35
CA ILE A 258 -22.49 -8.51 12.94
C ILE A 258 -23.41 -7.99 11.83
N GLY A 259 -24.71 -7.92 12.12
CA GLY A 259 -25.63 -7.30 11.19
C GLY A 259 -26.86 -6.74 11.88
N PHE A 260 -27.57 -5.90 11.14
CA PHE A 260 -28.79 -5.28 11.61
C PHE A 260 -29.70 -4.88 10.45
N ASN A 261 -30.99 -4.78 10.74
CA ASN A 261 -31.94 -4.08 9.90
C ASN A 261 -32.04 -2.63 10.36
N GLY A 262 -32.23 -1.72 9.40
CA GLY A 262 -32.48 -0.31 9.66
C GLY A 262 -33.52 0.29 8.73
N SER A 263 -34.00 1.48 9.09
CA SER A 263 -34.91 2.32 8.32
C SER A 263 -34.25 3.65 7.98
N PHE A 264 -34.77 4.34 6.96
CA PHE A 264 -34.37 5.69 6.55
C PHE A 264 -35.49 6.37 5.77
N THR A 265 -35.49 7.70 5.69
CA THR A 265 -36.35 8.44 4.78
C THR A 265 -35.49 9.23 3.78
N GLY A 266 -35.77 9.05 2.48
CA GLY A 266 -34.97 9.67 1.42
C GLY A 266 -33.72 8.88 1.06
N ALA A 267 -32.54 9.34 1.48
CA ALA A 267 -31.25 8.76 1.09
C ALA A 267 -30.64 7.90 2.21
N ASN A 268 -29.87 6.87 1.82
CA ASN A 268 -29.18 5.99 2.75
C ASN A 268 -27.64 6.09 2.64
N PRO A 269 -27.00 7.25 2.91
CA PRO A 269 -25.54 7.36 2.87
C PRO A 269 -24.88 6.45 3.94
N ARG A 270 -23.78 5.78 3.58
CA ARG A 270 -23.06 4.88 4.50
C ARG A 270 -22.21 5.66 5.51
N PRO A 271 -22.02 5.17 6.75
CA PRO A 271 -21.08 5.77 7.70
C PRO A 271 -19.65 5.82 7.12
N ALA A 272 -18.99 6.98 7.23
CA ALA A 272 -17.63 7.18 6.73
C ALA A 272 -16.55 6.98 7.82
N GLY A 273 -16.94 6.67 9.05
CA GLY A 273 -16.03 6.55 10.18
C GLY A 273 -16.55 5.58 11.23
N PHE A 274 -15.63 4.77 11.76
CA PHE A 274 -15.89 3.78 12.79
C PHE A 274 -14.82 3.86 13.88
N THR A 275 -15.18 3.47 15.09
CA THR A 275 -14.25 3.27 16.20
C THR A 275 -14.44 1.89 16.82
N LEU A 276 -13.36 1.20 17.15
CA LEU A 276 -13.38 -0.03 17.95
C LEU A 276 -12.73 0.25 19.30
N ASN A 277 -13.49 0.11 20.38
CA ASN A 277 -13.06 0.48 21.75
C ASN A 277 -12.53 1.92 21.84
N GLY A 278 -13.16 2.85 21.10
CA GLY A 278 -12.74 4.25 21.01
C GLY A 278 -11.55 4.53 20.08
N THR A 279 -10.90 3.50 19.54
CA THR A 279 -9.80 3.66 18.56
C THR A 279 -10.36 3.76 17.15
N PRO A 280 -9.99 4.74 16.32
CA PRO A 280 -10.46 4.85 14.95
C PRO A 280 -10.12 3.61 14.12
N CYS A 281 -11.06 3.14 13.32
CA CYS A 281 -10.86 2.10 12.31
C CYS A 281 -10.66 2.69 10.92
N GLU A 282 -10.05 1.90 10.03
CA GLU A 282 -10.11 2.12 8.59
C GLU A 282 -11.44 1.60 8.04
N VAL A 283 -11.98 2.26 7.02
CA VAL A 283 -13.12 1.76 6.25
C VAL A 283 -12.55 0.90 5.13
N GLY A 284 -13.02 -0.35 5.03
CA GLY A 284 -12.62 -1.30 3.98
C GLY A 284 -13.78 -1.92 3.24
#